data_AF-A0A954JHE1-F1
#
_entry.id   AF-A0A954JHE1-F1
#
_cell.length_a   1.000
_cell.length_b   1.000
_cell.length_c   1.000
_cell.angle_alpha   90.00
_cell.angle_beta   90.00
_cell.angle_gamma   90.00
#
_symmetry.space_group_name_H-M   'P 1'
#
loop_
_entity.id
_entity.type
_entity.pdbx_description
1 polymer ?
#
loop_
_entity_poly.entity_id
_entity_poly.type
_entity_poly.pdbx_seq_one_letter_code
_entity_poly.pdbx_strand_id
1 'polypeptide(L)' 'MPNLLQTGAGAPTGICSYEGDLLPMFKGHPIHTDAGVNVCRAYVTKPDGAGYSAEAVNILDGARNKWFRPSDVCVA' A
#
# COMPACT_ATOMS: atom_id res chain seq x y z
N MET A 1 5.07 6.00 -20.80
CA MET A 1 4.70 4.82 -20.00
C MET A 1 3.72 5.27 -18.92
N PRO A 2 2.56 4.61 -18.74
CA PRO A 2 1.64 4.93 -17.66
C PRO A 2 2.33 4.61 -16.32
N ASN A 3 2.33 5.59 -15.42
CA ASN A 3 2.97 5.51 -14.11
C ASN A 3 1.88 5.66 -13.05
N LEU A 4 1.75 4.66 -12.17
CA LEU A 4 0.70 4.64 -11.14
C LEU A 4 1.00 5.57 -9.97
N LEU A 5 2.20 5.40 -9.39
CA LEU A 5 2.65 6.13 -8.21
C LEU A 5 4.16 6.00 -8.06
N GLN A 6 4.83 7.08 -7.68
CA GLN A 6 6.24 7.05 -7.30
C GLN A 6 6.32 7.08 -5.77
N THR A 7 6.87 6.01 -5.18
CA THR A 7 6.86 5.78 -3.73
C THR A 7 8.14 6.23 -3.03
N GLY A 8 9.17 6.61 -3.80
CA GLY A 8 10.46 7.03 -3.28
C GLY A 8 11.37 5.86 -2.90
N ALA A 9 12.30 6.10 -1.97
CA ALA A 9 13.24 5.08 -1.50
C ALA A 9 12.60 4.19 -0.42
N GLY A 10 12.57 2.89 -0.68
CA GLY A 10 11.84 1.90 0.12
C GLY A 10 11.21 0.89 -0.83
N ALA A 11 11.97 -0.12 -1.24
CA ALA A 11 11.46 -1.17 -2.11
C ALA A 11 10.41 -1.99 -1.34
N PRO A 12 9.36 -2.49 -2.01
CA PRO A 12 8.33 -3.29 -1.35
C PRO A 12 8.94 -4.50 -0.67
N THR A 13 8.68 -4.64 0.63
CA THR A 13 8.97 -5.87 1.35
C THR A 13 7.87 -6.91 1.08
N GLY A 14 6.62 -6.46 0.94
CA GLY A 14 5.49 -7.25 0.47
C GLY A 14 4.39 -6.41 -0.17
N ILE A 15 3.66 -7.00 -1.12
CA ILE A 15 2.50 -6.41 -1.78
C ILE A 15 1.41 -7.46 -2.04
N CYS A 16 0.16 -7.13 -1.74
CA CYS A 16 -1.00 -8.01 -2.00
C CYS A 16 -2.23 -7.19 -2.39
N SER A 17 -3.19 -7.78 -3.11
CA SER A 17 -4.49 -7.14 -3.37
C SER A 17 -5.44 -7.41 -2.21
N TYR A 18 -6.16 -6.40 -1.71
CA TYR A 18 -7.16 -6.62 -0.65
C TYR A 18 -8.48 -7.10 -1.24
N GLU A 19 -8.88 -8.32 -0.92
CA GLU A 19 -10.11 -8.95 -1.46
C GLU A 19 -11.22 -9.14 -0.41
N GLY A 20 -10.92 -8.85 0.87
CA GLY A 20 -11.85 -9.01 1.97
C GLY A 20 -13.01 -8.00 1.98
N ASP A 21 -14.04 -8.31 2.77
CA ASP A 21 -15.25 -7.47 2.89
C ASP A 21 -15.23 -6.52 4.09
N LEU A 22 -14.29 -6.71 5.03
CA LEU A 22 -14.25 -5.93 6.28
C LEU A 22 -13.80 -4.48 6.07
N LEU A 23 -12.96 -4.22 5.05
CA LEU A 23 -12.45 -2.89 4.73
C LEU A 23 -12.78 -2.54 3.27
N PRO A 24 -14.05 -2.18 2.97
CA PRO A 24 -14.50 -1.98 1.59
C PRO A 24 -13.75 -0.86 0.85
N MET A 25 -13.17 0.10 1.58
CA MET A 25 -12.35 1.17 1.00
C MET A 25 -11.09 0.68 0.28
N PHE A 26 -10.55 -0.47 0.68
CA PHE A 26 -9.32 -1.02 0.10
C PHE A 26 -9.60 -2.16 -0.88
N LYS A 27 -10.87 -2.53 -1.11
CA LYS A 27 -11.23 -3.70 -1.90
C LYS A 27 -10.84 -3.53 -3.37
N GLY A 28 -10.02 -4.46 -3.85
CA GLY A 28 -9.42 -4.44 -5.19
C GLY A 28 -8.19 -3.53 -5.31
N HIS A 29 -7.74 -2.93 -4.21
CA HIS A 29 -6.56 -2.07 -4.18
C HIS A 29 -5.36 -2.81 -3.60
N PRO A 30 -4.14 -2.56 -4.14
CA PRO A 30 -2.94 -3.16 -3.60
C PRO A 30 -2.58 -2.54 -2.25
N ILE A 31 -2.29 -3.39 -1.28
CA ILE A 31 -1.68 -3.07 0.00
C ILE A 31 -0.20 -3.37 -0.09
N HIS A 32 0.61 -2.44 0.38
CA HIS A 32 2.05 -2.44 0.28
C HIS A 32 2.68 -2.19 1.66
N THR A 33 3.74 -2.95 1.94
CA THR A 33 4.57 -2.79 3.13
C THR A 33 5.97 -2.32 2.78
N ASP A 34 6.47 -1.38 3.59
CA ASP A 34 7.77 -0.75 3.42
C ASP A 34 8.48 -0.67 4.77
N ALA A 35 9.57 -1.43 4.89
CA ALA A 35 10.42 -1.45 6.06
C ALA A 35 11.37 -0.24 6.17
N GLY A 36 11.59 0.51 5.08
CA GLY A 36 12.42 1.72 5.11
C GLY A 36 11.74 2.84 5.88
N VAL A 37 10.46 3.09 5.56
CA VAL A 37 9.64 4.13 6.20
C VAL A 37 8.68 3.61 7.28
N ASN A 38 8.71 2.31 7.59
CA ASN A 38 7.94 1.67 8.66
C ASN A 38 6.44 1.81 8.48
N VAL A 39 5.93 1.47 7.30
CA VAL A 39 4.51 1.67 6.99
C VAL A 39 3.92 0.48 6.24
N CYS A 40 2.66 0.20 6.54
CA CYS A 40 1.76 -0.59 5.71
C CYS A 40 0.67 0.33 5.19
N ARG A 41 0.51 0.42 3.87
CA ARG A 41 -0.39 1.36 3.21
C ARG A 41 -1.07 0.75 2.00
N ALA A 42 -2.30 1.15 1.74
CA ALA A 42 -3.00 0.84 0.49
C ALA A 42 -2.71 1.91 -0.56
N TYR A 43 -2.71 1.51 -1.82
CA TYR A 43 -2.72 2.41 -2.97
C TYR A 43 -4.11 2.41 -3.58
N VAL A 44 -4.92 3.38 -3.20
CA VAL A 44 -6.29 3.53 -3.70
C VAL A 44 -6.22 4.05 -5.12
N THR A 45 -6.44 3.17 -6.09
CA THR A 45 -6.36 3.45 -7.51
C THR A 45 -7.66 4.05 -8.04
N LYS A 46 -7.55 5.07 -8.89
CA LYS A 46 -8.65 5.68 -9.65
C LYS A 46 -8.32 5.65 -11.15
N PRO A 47 -9.28 5.31 -12.02
CA PRO A 47 -9.07 5.39 -13.46
C PRO A 47 -8.66 6.80 -13.89
N ASP A 48 -7.64 6.91 -14.75
CA ASP A 48 -7.17 8.18 -15.29
C ASP A 48 -6.81 8.01 -16.78
N GLY A 49 -7.77 8.32 -17.65
CA GLY A 49 -7.65 8.14 -19.09
C GLY A 49 -7.34 6.69 -19.48
N ALA A 50 -6.18 6.47 -20.10
CA ALA A 50 -5.69 5.14 -20.47
C ALA A 50 -4.86 4.44 -19.37
N GLY A 51 -4.77 5.03 -18.18
CA GLY A 51 -4.02 4.52 -17.05
C GLY A 51 -4.78 4.65 -15.73
N TYR A 52 -4.01 4.71 -14.64
CA TYR A 52 -4.53 4.83 -13.29
C TYR A 52 -3.70 5.85 -12.51
N SER A 53 -4.37 6.61 -11.64
CA SER A 53 -3.74 7.37 -10.57
C SER A 53 -3.93 6.62 -9.26
N ALA A 54 -3.04 6.81 -8.28
CA ALA A 54 -3.20 6.21 -6.96
C ALA A 54 -2.92 7.20 -5.82
N GLU A 55 -3.66 7.03 -4.73
CA GLU A 55 -3.47 7.75 -3.48
C GLU A 55 -2.96 6.79 -2.41
N ALA A 56 -1.90 7.17 -1.69
CA ALA A 56 -1.34 6.36 -0.62
C ALA A 56 -2.10 6.61 0.69
N VAL A 57 -2.75 5.57 1.22
CA VAL A 57 -3.49 5.61 2.48
C VAL A 57 -2.81 4.70 3.49
N ASN A 58 -2.29 5.28 4.58
CA ASN A 58 -1.61 4.52 5.62
C ASN A 58 -2.63 3.71 6.43
N ILE A 59 -2.46 2.39 6.46
CA ILE A 59 -3.27 1.47 7.27
C ILE A 59 -2.63 1.32 8.65
N LEU A 60 -1.30 1.18 8.68
CA LEU A 60 -0.51 1.06 9.89
C LEU A 60 0.82 1.77 9.69
N ASP A 61 1.23 2.56 10.67
CA ASP A 61 2.54 3.21 10.69
C ASP A 61 3.32 2.93 11.97
N GLY A 62 4.63 3.16 11.90
CA GLY A 62 5.55 2.99 13.03
C GLY A 62 5.52 4.13 14.04
N ALA A 63 4.49 5.01 14.06
CA ALA A 63 4.49 6.19 14.95
C ALA A 63 4.64 5.81 16.44
N ARG A 64 4.08 4.66 16.84
CA ARG A 64 4.14 4.14 18.21
C ARG A 64 5.35 3.25 18.48
N ASN A 65 6.02 2.72 17.44
CA ASN A 65 7.18 1.85 17.59
C ASN A 65 8.20 2.10 16.48
N LYS A 66 9.31 2.75 16.84
CA LYS A 66 10.41 3.06 15.90
C LYS A 66 11.10 1.83 15.31
N TRP A 67 10.91 0.66 15.92
CA TRP A 67 11.46 -0.63 15.48
C TRP A 67 10.46 -1.44 14.64
N PHE A 68 9.28 -0.90 14.37
CA PHE A 68 8.34 -1.52 13.44
C PHE A 68 8.97 -1.60 12.04
N ARG A 69 9.11 -2.82 11.52
CA ARG A 69 9.66 -3.13 10.20
C ARG A 69 8.79 -4.21 9.56
N PRO A 70 7.73 -3.83 8.81
CA PRO A 70 6.87 -4.81 8.17
C PRO A 70 7.62 -5.54 7.05
N SER A 71 7.64 -6.86 7.10
CA SER A 71 8.35 -7.71 6.13
C SER A 71 7.46 -8.25 5.01
N ASP A 72 6.17 -8.42 5.28
CA ASP A 72 5.20 -8.93 4.31
C ASP A 72 3.77 -8.52 4.73
N VAL A 73 2.82 -8.64 3.80
CA VAL A 73 1.39 -8.44 4.05
C VAL A 73 0.57 -9.49 3.33
N CYS A 74 -0.41 -10.06 4.04
CA CYS A 74 -1.34 -11.04 3.52
C CYS A 74 -2.75 -10.69 4.01
N VAL A 75 -3.74 -11.08 3.20
CA VAL A 75 -5.16 -10.97 3.49
C VAL A 75 -5.78 -12.36 3.43
N ALA A 76 -6.73 -12.61 4.32
CA ALA A 76 -7.48 -13.86 4.43
C ALA A 76 -8.85 -13.76 3.75
#